data_AF-A0A150PYQ9-F1
#
_entry.id   AF-A0A150PYQ9-F1
#
_cell.length_a   1.000
_cell.length_b   1.000
_cell.length_c   1.000
_cell.angle_alpha   90.00
_cell.angle_beta   90.00
_cell.angle_gamma   90.00
#
_symmetry.space_group_name_H-M   'P 1'
#
loop_
_entity.id
_entity.type
_entity.pdbx_description
1 polymer ?
#
loop_
_entity_poly.entity_id
_entity_poly.type
_entity_poly.pdbx_seq_one_letter_code
_entity_poly.pdbx_strand_id
1 'polypeptide(L)'
;MGPGGGYQWSLWLSGAGDQLGQDVVIGGDGDVYVQGGFEMMVRFGSAELSSVGESGSLFLAKLSRVGQLSWSREISGFSNRQWAGMALTSLEEPMLLGSFSGNIELGTGTLTTNGGSDIFLAKLVP
;
A
#
# COMPACT_ATOMS: atom_id res chain seq x y z
N MET A 1 25.75 5.98 10.98
CA MET A 1 25.79 5.01 9.86
C MET A 1 26.95 4.06 10.13
N GLY A 2 26.70 2.76 10.30
CA GLY A 2 27.77 1.76 10.41
C GLY A 2 28.39 1.50 9.03
N PRO A 3 29.72 1.27 8.92
CA PRO A 3 30.40 1.10 7.65
C PRO A 3 30.21 -0.34 7.15
N GLY A 4 29.75 -0.47 5.91
CA GLY A 4 29.51 -1.77 5.27
C GLY A 4 28.05 -1.87 4.87
N GLY A 5 27.71 -1.38 3.67
CA GLY A 5 26.40 -1.55 3.05
C GLY A 5 26.10 -3.00 2.71
N GLY A 6 26.08 -3.86 3.74
CA GLY A 6 25.75 -5.26 3.64
C GLY A 6 24.25 -5.44 3.48
N TYR A 7 23.88 -6.43 2.67
CA TYR A 7 22.51 -6.92 2.57
C TYR A 7 21.99 -7.32 3.96
N GLN A 8 20.82 -6.79 4.35
CA GLN A 8 20.19 -7.13 5.63
C GLN A 8 19.06 -8.15 5.46
N TRP A 9 18.08 -7.85 4.61
CA TRP A 9 16.95 -8.71 4.34
C TRP A 9 16.30 -8.38 2.99
N SER A 10 15.52 -9.31 2.48
CA SER A 10 14.61 -9.12 1.35
C SER A 10 13.31 -9.83 1.68
N LEU A 11 12.19 -9.23 1.27
CA LEU A 11 10.88 -9.84 1.34
C LEU A 11 10.33 -10.01 -0.08
N TRP A 12 9.94 -11.23 -0.43
CA TRP A 12 9.22 -11.48 -1.68
C TRP A 12 7.72 -11.46 -1.42
N LEU A 13 7.05 -10.48 -2.04
CA LEU A 13 5.60 -10.39 -2.07
C LEU A 13 5.10 -11.14 -3.30
N SER A 14 4.37 -12.23 -3.09
CA SER A 14 3.88 -13.10 -4.16
C SER A 14 2.35 -13.11 -4.20
N GLY A 15 1.75 -13.57 -5.30
CA GLY A 15 0.31 -13.54 -5.47
C GLY A 15 -0.10 -14.12 -6.82
N ALA A 16 -1.39 -14.40 -6.99
CA ALA A 16 -1.96 -14.59 -8.32
C ALA A 16 -2.27 -13.21 -8.91
N GLY A 17 -2.21 -13.06 -10.24
CA GLY A 17 -2.36 -11.76 -10.90
C GLY A 17 -1.11 -10.89 -10.84
N ASP A 18 -1.18 -9.68 -11.38
CA ASP A 18 -0.05 -8.74 -11.39
C ASP A 18 0.09 -8.02 -10.04
N GLN A 19 1.33 -7.83 -9.56
CA GLN A 19 1.65 -6.97 -8.41
C GLN A 19 2.67 -5.91 -8.82
N LEU A 20 2.43 -4.68 -8.40
CA LEU A 20 3.25 -3.51 -8.74
C LEU A 20 3.57 -2.73 -7.45
N GLY A 21 4.86 -2.67 -7.08
CA GLY A 21 5.32 -1.77 -6.03
C GLY A 21 5.33 -0.33 -6.52
N GLN A 22 4.76 0.59 -5.74
CA GLN A 22 4.64 2.00 -6.13
C GLN A 22 5.47 2.94 -5.26
N ASP A 23 5.43 2.76 -3.93
CA ASP A 23 6.12 3.66 -3.01
C ASP A 23 6.57 2.96 -1.73
N VAL A 24 7.62 3.52 -1.12
CA VAL A 24 8.16 3.08 0.17
C VAL A 24 8.59 4.27 1.01
N VAL A 25 8.18 4.28 2.29
CA VAL A 25 8.55 5.31 3.26
C VAL A 25 9.07 4.64 4.54
N ILE A 26 10.07 5.25 5.17
CA ILE A 26 10.66 4.76 6.42
C ILE A 26 10.17 5.64 7.58
N GLY A 27 9.65 4.99 8.63
CA GLY A 27 9.26 5.63 9.89
C GLY A 27 10.46 6.12 10.70
N GLY A 28 10.21 6.92 11.73
CA GLY A 28 11.25 7.39 12.65
C GLY A 28 11.82 6.26 13.52
N ASP A 29 11.02 5.23 13.75
CA ASP A 29 11.39 3.97 14.42
C ASP A 29 12.22 3.01 13.54
N GLY A 30 12.30 3.29 12.24
CA GLY A 30 12.95 2.46 11.22
C GLY A 30 12.02 1.41 10.59
N ASP A 31 10.74 1.40 10.94
CA ASP A 31 9.75 0.56 10.29
C ASP A 31 9.51 1.02 8.85
N VAL A 32 9.17 0.08 7.99
CA VAL A 32 9.06 0.26 6.54
C VAL A 32 7.60 0.20 6.14
N TYR A 33 7.11 1.25 5.51
CA TYR A 33 5.77 1.31 4.94
C TYR A 33 5.89 1.15 3.44
N VAL A 34 5.23 0.14 2.88
CA VAL A 34 5.20 -0.14 1.45
C VAL A 34 3.78 -0.10 0.92
N GLN A 35 3.60 0.44 -0.27
CA GLN A 35 2.31 0.43 -0.94
C GLN A 35 2.46 0.16 -2.44
N GLY A 36 1.40 -0.39 -3.02
CA GLY A 36 1.38 -0.76 -4.42
C GLY A 36 0.06 -1.33 -4.87
N GLY A 37 -0.06 -1.60 -6.16
CA GLY A 37 -1.23 -2.24 -6.77
C GLY A 37 -1.07 -3.76 -6.78
N PHE A 38 -2.19 -4.47 -6.67
CA PHE A 38 -2.24 -5.91 -6.91
C PHE A 38 -3.56 -6.33 -7.54
N GLU A 39 -3.52 -7.36 -8.38
CA GLU A 39 -4.68 -8.07 -8.87
C GLU A 39 -4.87 -9.38 -8.09
N MET A 40 -6.11 -9.86 -7.97
CA MET A 40 -6.52 -11.12 -7.33
C MET A 40 -6.07 -11.28 -5.87
N MET A 41 -4.78 -11.51 -5.62
CA MET A 41 -4.22 -11.61 -4.27
C MET A 41 -2.77 -11.14 -4.18
N VAL A 42 -2.37 -10.70 -3.00
CA VAL A 42 -0.96 -10.48 -2.62
C VAL A 42 -0.70 -11.09 -1.24
N ARG A 43 0.48 -11.70 -1.08
CA ARG A 43 0.91 -12.41 0.13
C ARG A 43 2.12 -11.74 0.76
N PHE A 44 2.03 -11.52 2.06
CA PHE A 44 3.10 -11.04 2.93
C PHE A 44 3.48 -12.17 3.89
N GLY A 45 4.29 -13.11 3.40
CA GLY A 45 4.54 -14.37 4.12
C GLY A 45 3.26 -15.20 4.23
N SER A 46 2.74 -15.40 5.44
CA SER A 46 1.48 -16.13 5.67
C SER A 46 0.23 -15.24 5.66
N ALA A 47 0.39 -13.91 5.68
CA ALA A 47 -0.73 -12.99 5.56
C ALA A 47 -1.11 -12.83 4.08
N GLU A 48 -2.42 -12.70 3.80
CA GLU A 48 -2.96 -12.60 2.46
C GLU A 48 -3.98 -11.46 2.40
N LEU A 49 -3.89 -10.67 1.33
CA LEU A 49 -4.93 -9.73 0.93
C LEU A 49 -5.48 -10.19 -0.42
N SER A 50 -6.80 -10.11 -0.58
CA SER A 50 -7.49 -10.39 -1.84
C SER A 50 -8.10 -9.09 -2.37
N SER A 51 -8.05 -8.87 -3.68
CA SER A 51 -8.68 -7.70 -4.28
C SER A 51 -10.19 -7.91 -4.39
N VAL A 52 -10.98 -6.88 -4.11
CA VAL A 52 -12.42 -6.91 -4.37
C VAL A 52 -12.67 -6.68 -5.88
N GLY A 53 -12.90 -7.77 -6.62
CA GLY A 53 -13.19 -7.75 -8.05
C GLY A 53 -11.96 -7.91 -8.96
N GLU A 54 -12.20 -7.84 -10.28
CA GLU A 54 -11.19 -8.19 -11.29
C GLU A 54 -10.20 -7.06 -11.62
N SER A 55 -10.49 -5.82 -11.21
CA SER A 55 -9.68 -4.65 -11.59
C SER A 55 -8.43 -4.43 -10.74
N GLY A 56 -8.30 -5.18 -9.64
CA GLY A 56 -7.24 -5.03 -8.65
C GLY A 56 -7.64 -4.16 -7.45
N SER A 57 -6.69 -3.95 -6.55
CA SER A 57 -6.77 -3.09 -5.37
C SER A 57 -5.39 -2.48 -5.07
N LEU A 58 -5.33 -1.46 -4.21
CA LEU A 58 -4.07 -1.06 -3.57
C LEU A 58 -3.86 -1.86 -2.29
N PHE A 59 -2.61 -2.22 -2.02
CA PHE A 59 -2.19 -2.67 -0.69
C PHE A 59 -1.38 -1.57 -0.01
N LEU A 60 -1.48 -1.54 1.32
CA LEU A 60 -0.58 -0.81 2.20
C LEU A 60 -0.12 -1.76 3.30
N ALA A 61 1.18 -1.86 3.53
CA ALA A 61 1.73 -2.71 4.57
C ALA A 61 2.80 -1.99 5.38
N LYS A 62 2.79 -2.23 6.70
CA LYS A 62 3.86 -1.87 7.61
C LYS A 62 4.67 -3.11 7.92
N LEU A 63 5.98 -3.03 7.67
CA LEU A 63 6.98 -4.00 8.06
C LEU A 63 7.83 -3.41 9.18
N SER A 64 8.28 -4.22 10.12
CA SER A 64 9.28 -3.80 11.08
C SER A 64 10.62 -3.53 10.39
N ARG A 65 11.53 -2.81 11.06
CA ARG A 65 12.90 -2.58 10.56
C ARG A 65 13.70 -3.84 10.17
N VAL A 66 13.29 -5.01 10.63
CA VAL A 66 13.89 -6.32 10.30
C VAL A 66 13.10 -7.11 9.24
N GLY A 67 12.12 -6.47 8.59
CA GLY A 67 11.35 -7.05 7.48
C GLY A 67 10.19 -7.96 7.91
N GLN A 68 9.74 -7.91 9.18
CA GLN A 68 8.58 -8.68 9.63
C GLN A 68 7.30 -7.88 9.43
N LEU A 69 6.26 -8.49 8.87
CA LEU A 69 4.96 -7.82 8.71
C LEU A 69 4.35 -7.48 10.07
N SER A 70 4.05 -6.21 10.30
CA SER A 70 3.27 -5.72 11.44
C SER A 70 1.78 -5.74 11.12
N TRP A 71 1.41 -5.17 9.97
CA TRP A 71 0.04 -5.20 9.46
C TRP A 71 0.02 -4.95 7.95
N SER A 72 -1.04 -5.40 7.29
CA SER A 72 -1.33 -5.11 5.89
C SER A 72 -2.81 -4.79 5.72
N ARG A 73 -3.14 -3.88 4.81
CA ARG A 73 -4.49 -3.43 4.52
C ARG A 73 -4.72 -3.37 3.01
N GLU A 74 -5.90 -3.81 2.60
CA GLU A 74 -6.43 -3.59 1.26
C GLU A 74 -7.19 -2.26 1.21
N ILE A 75 -6.99 -1.52 0.13
CA ILE A 75 -7.80 -0.36 -0.25
C ILE A 75 -8.45 -0.71 -1.60
N SER A 76 -9.75 -1.01 -1.55
CA SER A 76 -10.49 -1.54 -2.68
C SER A 76 -10.93 -0.44 -3.66
N GLY A 77 -11.30 -0.86 -4.87
CA GLY A 77 -11.79 0.03 -5.92
C GLY A 77 -10.70 0.75 -6.71
N PHE A 78 -9.45 0.45 -6.42
CA PHE A 78 -8.31 0.91 -7.22
C PHE A 78 -7.99 -0.07 -8.32
N SER A 79 -7.71 0.41 -9.53
CA SER A 79 -7.04 -0.44 -10.53
C SER A 79 -5.53 -0.47 -10.27
N ASN A 80 -4.85 -1.57 -10.59
CA ASN A 80 -3.37 -1.64 -10.54
C ASN A 80 -2.65 -0.60 -11.43
N ARG A 81 -3.38 0.07 -12.34
CA ARG A 81 -2.88 1.15 -13.21
C ARG A 81 -2.97 2.54 -12.61
N GLN A 82 -3.61 2.69 -11.45
CA GLN A 82 -3.70 3.97 -10.74
C GLN A 82 -2.49 4.15 -9.82
N TRP A 83 -2.00 5.38 -9.71
CA TRP A 83 -0.84 5.72 -8.90
C TRP A 83 -1.27 6.43 -7.62
N ALA A 84 -0.68 6.02 -6.50
CA ALA A 84 -0.65 6.80 -5.26
C ALA A 84 0.80 7.07 -4.85
N GLY A 85 1.05 8.23 -4.24
CA GLY A 85 2.26 8.49 -3.45
C GLY A 85 1.93 8.41 -1.96
N MET A 86 2.95 8.18 -1.14
CA MET A 86 2.81 8.03 0.30
C MET A 86 3.78 8.95 1.06
N ALA A 87 3.30 9.49 2.17
CA ALA A 87 4.12 10.15 3.18
C ALA A 87 3.66 9.70 4.57
N LEU A 88 4.48 9.95 5.60
CA LEU A 88 4.11 9.71 6.99
C LEU A 88 3.91 11.04 7.71
N THR A 89 2.91 11.12 8.59
CA THR A 89 2.82 12.22 9.56
C THR A 89 3.89 12.08 10.64
N SER A 90 4.04 13.10 11.50
CA SER A 90 4.90 13.02 12.68
C SER A 90 4.46 11.96 13.70
N LEU A 91 3.25 11.42 13.56
CA LEU A 91 2.72 10.32 14.37
C LEU A 91 2.82 8.96 13.65
N GLU A 92 3.57 8.89 12.55
CA GLU A 92 3.75 7.68 11.73
C GLU A 92 2.45 7.14 11.12
N GLU A 93 1.48 8.03 10.89
CA GLU A 93 0.24 7.74 10.16
C GLU A 93 0.46 7.90 8.65
N PRO A 94 0.13 6.91 7.82
CA PRO A 94 0.24 7.03 6.36
C PRO A 94 -0.71 8.08 5.78
N MET A 95 -0.17 8.96 4.94
CA MET A 95 -0.90 9.85 4.07
C MET A 95 -0.73 9.41 2.63
N LEU A 96 -1.83 9.17 1.93
CA LEU A 96 -1.86 8.78 0.52
C LEU A 96 -2.42 9.91 -0.33
N LEU A 97 -1.72 10.25 -1.41
CA LEU A 97 -2.17 11.19 -2.43
C LEU A 97 -2.14 10.49 -3.78
N GLY A 98 -3.25 10.47 -4.50
CA GLY A 98 -3.29 9.83 -5.81
C GLY A 98 -4.52 10.19 -6.61
N SER A 99 -4.72 9.46 -7.70
CA SER A 99 -5.90 9.57 -8.55
C SER A 99 -6.65 8.25 -8.62
N PHE A 100 -7.97 8.32 -8.71
CA PHE A 100 -8.84 7.16 -8.86
C PHE A 100 -9.95 7.42 -9.88
N SER A 101 -10.58 6.36 -10.36
CA SER A 101 -11.75 6.39 -11.26
C SER A 101 -12.79 5.40 -10.76
N GLY A 102 -14.07 5.77 -10.80
CA GLY A 102 -15.14 4.94 -10.25
C GLY A 102 -15.27 5.15 -8.75
N ASN A 103 -15.20 4.07 -7.98
CA ASN A 103 -15.37 4.08 -6.52
C ASN A 103 -14.10 3.59 -5.85
N ILE A 104 -13.71 4.20 -4.73
CA ILE A 104 -12.67 3.69 -3.83
C ILE A 104 -13.18 3.63 -2.39
N GLU A 105 -12.70 2.64 -1.63
CA GLU A 105 -13.04 2.47 -0.21
C GLU A 105 -11.80 2.69 0.65
N LEU A 106 -11.77 3.81 1.39
CA LEU A 106 -10.65 4.18 2.26
C LEU A 106 -10.88 3.75 3.73
N GLY A 107 -11.95 3.00 4.01
CA GLY A 107 -12.30 2.49 5.34
C GLY A 107 -13.18 3.43 6.18
N THR A 108 -13.39 4.69 5.76
CA THR A 108 -14.33 5.63 6.40
C THR A 108 -15.53 5.97 5.51
N GLY A 109 -15.67 5.31 4.37
CA GLY A 109 -16.71 5.50 3.38
C GLY A 109 -16.19 5.43 1.95
N THR A 110 -17.15 5.36 1.01
CA THR A 110 -16.90 5.33 -0.42
C THR A 110 -16.64 6.73 -0.96
N LEU A 111 -15.55 6.91 -1.71
CA LEU A 111 -15.40 8.06 -2.60
C LEU A 111 -15.80 7.65 -4.01
N THR A 112 -16.65 8.44 -4.66
CA THR A 112 -17.15 8.17 -6.01
C THR A 112 -16.81 9.35 -6.92
N THR A 113 -16.18 9.06 -8.05
CA THR A 113 -15.92 10.06 -9.10
C THR A 113 -17.19 10.45 -9.85
N ASN A 114 -17.24 11.65 -10.42
CA ASN A 114 -18.31 12.05 -11.35
C ASN A 114 -17.95 11.79 -12.83
N GLY A 115 -17.30 10.65 -13.09
CA GLY A 115 -16.71 10.28 -14.38
C GLY A 115 -15.24 10.69 -14.53
N GLY A 116 -14.51 10.01 -15.40
CA GLY A 116 -13.07 10.23 -15.56
C GLY A 116 -12.26 9.79 -14.33
N SER A 117 -11.20 10.54 -14.01
CA SER A 117 -10.38 10.33 -12.82
C SER A 117 -10.39 11.58 -11.94
N ASP A 118 -10.61 11.39 -10.64
CA ASP A 118 -10.49 12.43 -9.61
C ASP A 118 -9.25 12.20 -8.74
N ILE A 119 -8.85 13.23 -8.01
CA ILE A 119 -7.78 13.15 -7.01
C ILE A 119 -8.35 12.82 -5.62
N PHE A 120 -7.57 12.13 -4.81
CA PHE A 120 -7.88 11.92 -3.39
C PHE A 120 -6.67 12.20 -2.51
N LEU A 121 -6.94 12.65 -1.28
CA LEU A 121 -5.97 12.71 -0.20
C LEU A 121 -6.57 11.98 1.00
N ALA A 122 -5.88 10.96 1.49
CA ALA A 122 -6.32 10.16 2.61
C ALA A 122 -5.25 10.18 3.72
N LYS A 123 -5.68 10.31 4.97
CA LYS A 123 -4.86 9.99 6.14
C LYS A 123 -5.40 8.71 6.75
N LEU A 124 -4.56 7.69 6.86
CA LEU A 124 -4.94 6.39 7.36
C LEU A 124 -4.40 6.22 8.78
N VAL A 125 -5.29 5.83 9.68
CA VAL A 125 -4.93 5.40 11.03
C VAL A 125 -4.93 3.87 11.02
N PRO A 126 -3.88 3.22 11.56
CA PRO A 126 -3.84 1.76 11.72
C PRO A 126 -5.04 1.21 12.48
#